data_AF-A0A832D877-F1
#
_entry.id   AF-A0A832D877-F1
#
_cell.length_a   1.000
_cell.length_b   1.000
_cell.length_c   1.000
_cell.angle_alpha   90.00
_cell.angle_beta   90.00
_cell.angle_gamma   90.00
#
_symmetry.space_group_name_H-M   'P 1'
#
loop_
_entity.id
_entity.type
_entity.pdbx_description
1 polymer ?
#
loop_
_entity_poly.entity_id
_entity_poly.type
_entity_poly.pdbx_seq_one_letter_code
_entity_poly.pdbx_strand_id
1 'polypeptide(L)'
;MLATELAGLGMRQAIVFLLSGLCCLHAADVKVTVDLAKRGPRISPTMWGIFFEDINFGADGGLYAEMVKNRGFEFPDALMGWWVISPSLAKGSVAVLETNPADPDNPHYLRIRSEGTAIYGVANEGFRGMGFRSNQAYRLFFLCTTS
;
A
#
# COMPACT_ATOMS: atom_id res chain seq x y z
N MET A 1 41.73 19.75 -1.89
CA MET A 1 42.74 19.14 -2.77
C MET A 1 42.54 19.62 -4.20
N LEU A 2 42.68 20.94 -4.42
CA LEU A 2 42.44 21.62 -5.71
C LEU A 2 43.36 22.84 -5.91
N ALA A 3 44.34 23.03 -5.03
CA ALA A 3 45.19 24.23 -5.00
C ALA A 3 46.60 23.99 -5.53
N THR A 4 46.84 22.89 -6.25
CA THR A 4 48.20 22.45 -6.61
C THR A 4 48.38 22.03 -8.08
N GLU A 5 47.58 22.55 -9.01
CA GLU A 5 47.75 22.27 -10.46
C GLU A 5 47.66 23.52 -11.36
N LEU A 6 48.11 24.70 -10.91
CA LEU A 6 48.08 25.92 -11.73
C LEU A 6 49.46 26.40 -12.23
N ALA A 7 50.54 25.67 -11.96
CA ALA A 7 51.91 26.13 -12.24
C ALA A 7 52.44 25.89 -13.67
N GLY A 8 51.63 25.32 -14.59
CA GLY A 8 52.12 24.89 -15.92
C GLY A 8 51.33 25.40 -17.14
N LEU A 9 50.32 26.24 -16.97
CA LEU A 9 49.44 26.61 -18.07
C LEU A 9 50.03 27.76 -18.91
N GLY A 10 50.38 27.48 -20.17
CA GLY A 10 50.87 28.50 -21.10
C GLY A 10 49.78 29.53 -21.45
N MET A 11 50.19 30.76 -21.78
CA MET A 11 49.30 31.91 -22.05
C MET A 11 48.16 31.61 -23.04
N ARG A 12 48.37 30.72 -24.02
CA ARG A 12 47.33 30.28 -24.97
C ARG A 12 46.24 29.41 -24.32
N GLN A 13 46.61 28.53 -23.38
CA GLN A 13 45.67 27.66 -22.66
C GLN A 13 44.85 28.46 -21.65
N ALA A 14 45.46 29.46 -21.00
CA ALA A 14 44.75 30.40 -20.13
C ALA A 14 43.69 31.21 -20.90
N ILE A 15 43.98 31.64 -22.13
CA ILE A 15 43.04 32.39 -23.00
C ILE A 15 41.85 31.51 -23.44
N VAL A 16 42.09 30.24 -23.78
CA VAL A 16 41.02 29.31 -24.18
C VAL A 16 40.06 29.03 -23.01
N PHE A 17 40.57 28.83 -21.79
CA PHE A 17 39.73 28.68 -20.59
C PHE A 17 38.93 29.95 -20.28
N LEU A 18 39.54 31.13 -20.44
CA LEU A 18 38.85 32.42 -20.25
C LEU A 18 37.70 32.62 -21.25
N LEU A 19 37.92 32.27 -22.52
CA LEU A 19 36.91 32.39 -23.59
C LEU A 19 35.76 31.38 -23.44
N SER A 20 36.03 30.17 -22.93
CA SER A 20 34.98 29.17 -22.66
C SER A 20 34.12 29.50 -21.43
N GLY A 21 34.65 30.27 -20.46
CA GLY A 21 33.91 30.70 -19.27
C GLY A 21 32.90 31.83 -19.52
N LEU A 22 33.12 32.65 -20.55
CA LEU A 22 32.24 33.78 -20.87
C LEU A 22 30.91 33.38 -21.52
N CYS A 23 30.77 32.16 -22.04
CA CYS A 23 29.56 31.72 -22.75
C CYS A 23 28.44 31.22 -21.80
N CYS A 24 28.71 31.07 -20.50
CA CYS A 24 27.80 30.40 -19.57
C CYS A 24 27.03 31.32 -18.61
N LEU A 25 27.03 32.64 -18.77
CA LEU A 25 26.24 33.56 -17.94
C LEU A 25 25.29 34.43 -18.77
N HIS A 26 24.20 33.83 -19.21
CA HIS A 26 22.97 34.56 -19.49
C HIS A 26 21.78 33.77 -18.93
N ALA A 27 21.67 33.78 -17.60
CA ALA A 27 20.38 33.51 -16.96
C ALA A 27 19.48 34.70 -17.30
N ALA A 28 18.52 34.50 -18.20
CA ALA A 28 17.55 35.54 -18.53
C ALA A 28 16.67 35.81 -17.30
N ASP A 29 16.61 37.07 -16.87
CA ASP A 29 15.71 37.50 -15.79
C ASP A 29 14.25 37.37 -16.25
N VAL A 30 13.57 36.30 -15.84
CA VAL A 30 12.14 36.13 -16.09
C VAL A 30 11.35 36.97 -15.10
N LYS A 31 10.75 38.06 -15.58
CA LYS A 31 9.82 38.88 -14.81
C LYS A 31 8.40 38.35 -14.96
N VAL A 32 7.80 37.88 -13.86
CA VAL A 32 6.36 37.58 -13.78
C VAL A 32 5.66 38.79 -13.15
N THR A 33 4.75 39.41 -13.90
CA THR A 33 3.94 40.54 -13.42
C THR A 33 2.50 40.10 -13.25
N VAL A 34 1.91 40.37 -12.08
CA VAL A 34 0.51 40.06 -11.76
C VAL A 34 -0.27 41.37 -11.61
N ASP A 35 -1.34 41.53 -12.38
CA ASP A 35 -2.24 42.69 -12.29
C ASP A 35 -3.28 42.46 -11.18
N LEU A 36 -3.12 43.15 -10.05
CA LEU A 36 -4.01 43.04 -8.89
C LEU A 36 -5.30 43.87 -9.03
N ALA A 37 -5.40 44.75 -10.03
CA ALA A 37 -6.60 45.54 -10.28
C ALA A 37 -7.68 44.73 -11.01
N LYS A 38 -7.32 43.61 -11.63
CA LYS A 38 -8.24 42.71 -12.34
C LYS A 38 -8.56 41.49 -11.50
N ARG A 39 -9.83 41.33 -11.12
CA ARG A 39 -10.31 40.05 -10.58
C ARG A 39 -10.29 39.00 -11.69
N GLY A 40 -9.57 37.91 -11.44
CA GLY A 40 -9.54 36.74 -12.31
C GLY A 40 -10.88 35.99 -12.35
N PRO A 41 -10.96 34.90 -13.13
CA PRO A 41 -12.16 34.06 -13.19
C PRO A 41 -12.49 33.46 -11.82
N ARG A 42 -13.79 33.23 -11.58
CA ARG A 42 -14.23 32.47 -10.40
C ARG A 42 -13.69 31.04 -10.52
N ILE A 43 -12.94 30.62 -9.52
CA ILE A 43 -12.51 29.22 -9.40
C ILE A 43 -13.68 28.37 -8.90
N SER A 44 -13.93 27.24 -9.56
CA SER A 44 -14.98 26.31 -9.14
C SER A 44 -14.66 25.73 -7.76
N PRO A 45 -15.64 25.63 -6.84
CA PRO A 45 -15.46 24.89 -5.58
C PRO A 45 -15.13 23.40 -5.80
N THR A 46 -15.48 22.84 -6.97
CA THR A 46 -15.20 21.45 -7.35
C THR A 46 -13.91 21.28 -8.14
N MET A 47 -13.08 22.32 -8.25
CA MET A 47 -11.79 22.23 -8.96
C MET A 47 -10.85 21.17 -8.36
N TRP A 48 -11.00 20.88 -7.07
CA TRP A 48 -10.19 19.91 -6.35
C TRP A 48 -11.08 18.86 -5.71
N GLY A 49 -10.72 17.59 -5.86
CA GLY A 49 -11.46 16.46 -5.32
C GLY A 49 -10.56 15.23 -5.18
N ILE A 50 -11.16 14.13 -4.73
CA ILE A 50 -10.49 12.84 -4.55
C ILE A 50 -10.96 11.90 -5.65
N PHE A 51 -10.02 11.29 -6.36
CA PHE A 51 -10.27 10.10 -7.15
C PHE A 51 -10.00 8.88 -6.27
N PHE A 52 -10.92 7.93 -6.28
CA PHE A 52 -10.82 6.73 -5.45
C PHE A 52 -11.11 5.49 -6.30
N GLU A 53 -10.16 4.57 -6.29
CA GLU A 53 -10.29 3.20 -6.79
C GLU A 53 -9.64 2.26 -5.77
N ASP A 54 -10.07 1.00 -5.75
CA ASP A 54 -9.38 0.00 -4.95
C ASP A 54 -8.13 -0.50 -5.69
N ILE A 55 -7.06 0.27 -5.58
CA ILE A 55 -5.74 -0.10 -6.08
C ILE A 55 -4.74 -0.03 -4.94
N ASN A 56 -3.79 -0.97 -4.92
CA ASN A 56 -2.71 -1.02 -3.92
C ASN A 56 -3.18 -0.98 -2.45
N PHE A 57 -4.27 -1.68 -2.12
CA PHE A 57 -4.91 -1.65 -0.79
C PHE A 57 -5.51 -0.28 -0.44
N GLY A 58 -6.00 0.46 -1.43
CA GLY A 58 -6.64 1.77 -1.24
C GLY A 58 -8.00 1.67 -0.55
N ALA A 59 -8.80 0.64 -0.88
CA ALA A 59 -10.03 0.32 -0.17
C ALA A 59 -9.80 -0.78 0.87
N ASP A 60 -9.62 -2.03 0.41
CA ASP A 60 -9.44 -3.18 1.30
C ASP A 60 -8.02 -3.20 1.88
N GLY A 61 -7.93 -3.14 3.22
CA GLY A 61 -6.66 -2.94 3.92
C GLY A 61 -6.22 -1.47 4.01
N GLY A 62 -7.02 -0.55 3.46
CA GLY A 62 -6.81 0.90 3.49
C GLY A 62 -7.96 1.63 4.16
N LEU A 63 -8.84 2.24 3.35
CA LEU A 63 -9.96 3.03 3.84
C LEU A 63 -11.02 2.17 4.55
N TYR A 64 -11.25 0.94 4.09
CA TYR A 64 -12.19 0.02 4.73
C TYR A 64 -11.54 -0.62 5.97
N ALA A 65 -12.19 -0.47 7.12
CA ALA A 65 -11.64 -0.84 8.42
C ALA A 65 -11.68 -2.36 8.74
N GLU A 66 -11.96 -3.21 7.75
CA GLU A 66 -11.86 -4.66 7.92
C GLU A 66 -10.40 -5.06 8.09
N MET A 67 -10.14 -5.88 9.11
CA MET A 67 -8.79 -6.33 9.45
C MET A 67 -8.51 -7.71 8.88
N VAL A 68 -9.54 -8.52 8.65
CA VAL A 68 -9.43 -9.89 8.13
C VAL A 68 -9.38 -9.85 6.60
N LYS A 69 -8.22 -10.21 6.04
CA LYS A 69 -8.05 -10.33 4.60
C LYS A 69 -8.78 -11.57 4.08
N ASN A 70 -9.45 -11.44 2.95
CA ASN A 70 -10.16 -12.57 2.30
C ASN A 70 -11.12 -13.29 3.28
N ARG A 71 -11.95 -12.51 3.99
CA ARG A 71 -12.87 -13.00 5.03
C ARG A 71 -13.97 -13.94 4.51
N GLY A 72 -14.24 -13.91 3.21
CA GLY A 72 -15.24 -14.75 2.53
C GLY A 72 -14.65 -15.89 1.70
N PHE A 73 -13.32 -16.04 1.63
CA PHE A 73 -12.66 -17.09 0.82
C PHE A 73 -12.91 -16.99 -0.71
N GLU A 74 -13.21 -15.79 -1.21
CA GLU A 74 -13.59 -15.52 -2.61
C GLU A 74 -12.39 -15.21 -3.54
N PHE A 75 -11.17 -15.24 -3.01
CA PHE A 75 -9.97 -15.00 -3.82
C PHE A 75 -9.66 -16.23 -4.69
N PRO A 76 -8.97 -16.07 -5.85
CA PRO A 76 -8.58 -17.21 -6.69
C PRO A 76 -7.78 -18.28 -5.95
N ASP A 77 -6.94 -17.85 -4.99
CA ASP A 77 -6.46 -18.70 -3.93
C ASP A 77 -7.36 -18.49 -2.70
N ALA A 78 -8.26 -19.44 -2.47
CA ALA A 78 -9.30 -19.34 -1.44
C ALA A 78 -8.73 -19.21 -0.02
N LEU A 79 -7.52 -19.72 0.23
CA LEU A 79 -6.82 -19.58 1.51
C LEU A 79 -5.84 -18.41 1.54
N MET A 80 -5.83 -17.53 0.53
CA MET A 80 -4.96 -16.36 0.54
C MET A 80 -5.21 -15.53 1.81
N GLY A 81 -4.13 -15.26 2.55
CA GLY A 81 -4.17 -14.56 3.83
C GLY A 81 -4.47 -15.43 5.05
N TRP A 82 -4.74 -16.73 4.87
CA TRP A 82 -5.01 -17.69 5.94
C TRP A 82 -3.92 -18.75 6.04
N TRP A 83 -3.42 -19.01 7.25
CA TRP A 83 -2.41 -20.04 7.52
C TRP A 83 -2.97 -21.11 8.45
N VAL A 84 -2.64 -22.37 8.19
CA VAL A 84 -3.05 -23.50 9.04
C VAL A 84 -2.16 -23.56 10.29
N ILE A 85 -2.78 -23.60 11.46
CA ILE A 85 -2.14 -23.87 12.74
C ILE A 85 -2.18 -25.38 12.97
N SER A 86 -1.03 -26.03 12.86
CA SER A 86 -0.89 -27.49 13.04
C SER A 86 0.45 -27.84 13.70
N PRO A 87 0.61 -27.68 15.03
CA PRO A 87 1.80 -28.14 15.76
C PRO A 87 1.98 -29.66 15.64
N SER A 88 3.17 -30.18 15.97
CA SER A 88 3.61 -31.54 15.60
C SER A 88 2.69 -32.71 16.01
N LEU A 89 1.85 -32.55 17.04
CA LEU A 89 0.89 -33.57 17.47
C LEU A 89 -0.54 -33.33 16.97
N ALA A 90 -0.81 -32.17 16.38
CA ALA A 90 -2.11 -31.83 15.83
C ALA A 90 -2.37 -32.61 14.55
N LYS A 91 -3.59 -33.15 14.45
CA LYS A 91 -4.09 -33.85 13.28
C LYS A 91 -5.38 -33.19 12.86
N GLY A 92 -5.61 -33.11 11.56
CA GLY A 92 -6.77 -32.43 11.05
C GLY A 92 -6.68 -32.12 9.56
N SER A 93 -7.70 -31.42 9.08
CA SER A 93 -7.75 -30.91 7.72
C SER A 93 -8.44 -29.56 7.66
N VAL A 94 -8.05 -28.76 6.68
CA VAL A 94 -8.68 -27.49 6.32
C VAL A 94 -9.09 -27.57 4.85
N ALA A 95 -10.32 -27.18 4.55
CA ALA A 95 -10.82 -27.08 3.18
C ALA A 95 -11.79 -25.90 3.07
N VAL A 96 -11.78 -25.21 1.93
CA VAL A 96 -12.85 -24.27 1.56
C VAL A 96 -13.89 -25.04 0.76
N LEU A 97 -15.15 -24.91 1.13
CA LEU A 97 -16.28 -25.64 0.54
C LEU A 97 -17.44 -24.69 0.24
N GLU A 98 -18.34 -25.12 -0.64
CA GLU A 98 -19.55 -24.40 -1.03
C GLU A 98 -20.83 -25.22 -0.83
N THR A 99 -20.71 -26.45 -0.30
CA THR A 99 -21.83 -27.38 -0.18
C THR A 99 -22.75 -26.97 0.98
N ASN A 100 -24.04 -26.73 0.69
CA ASN A 100 -25.07 -26.30 1.65
C ASN A 100 -24.61 -25.09 2.50
N PRO A 101 -24.39 -23.92 1.87
CA PRO A 101 -23.80 -22.78 2.53
C PRO A 101 -24.74 -22.18 3.58
N ALA A 102 -24.16 -21.59 4.63
CA ALA A 102 -24.92 -20.85 5.63
C ALA A 102 -25.49 -19.53 5.07
N ASP A 103 -24.84 -18.97 4.05
CA ASP A 103 -25.26 -17.78 3.32
C ASP A 103 -25.23 -18.08 1.82
N PRO A 104 -26.39 -18.13 1.13
CA PRO A 104 -26.44 -18.37 -0.31
C PRO A 104 -25.75 -17.28 -1.15
N ASP A 105 -25.65 -16.04 -0.65
CA ASP A 105 -25.01 -14.93 -1.35
C ASP A 105 -23.48 -14.89 -1.14
N ASN A 106 -22.98 -15.66 -0.16
CA ASN A 106 -21.55 -15.87 0.12
C ASN A 106 -21.30 -17.37 0.39
N PRO A 107 -21.28 -18.20 -0.67
CA PRO A 107 -21.39 -19.64 -0.54
C PRO A 107 -20.12 -20.31 -0.01
N HIS A 108 -18.95 -19.68 -0.15
CA HIS A 108 -17.70 -20.26 0.31
C HIS A 108 -17.55 -20.15 1.84
N TYR A 109 -17.14 -21.25 2.44
CA TYR A 109 -16.84 -21.30 3.88
C TYR A 109 -15.66 -22.21 4.17
N LEU A 110 -14.97 -21.91 5.27
CA LEU A 110 -13.88 -22.73 5.77
C LEU A 110 -14.42 -23.88 6.63
N ARG A 111 -14.07 -25.11 6.27
CA ARG A 111 -14.25 -26.30 7.12
C ARG A 111 -12.93 -26.66 7.77
N ILE A 112 -12.94 -26.70 9.10
CA ILE A 112 -11.82 -27.17 9.92
C ILE A 112 -12.24 -28.48 10.57
N ARG A 113 -11.45 -29.54 10.37
CA ARG A 113 -11.54 -30.78 11.14
C ARG A 113 -10.34 -30.85 12.05
N SER A 114 -10.58 -30.81 13.36
CA SER A 114 -9.56 -31.03 14.38
C SER A 114 -9.70 -32.43 14.94
N GLU A 115 -8.62 -33.19 14.94
CA GLU A 115 -8.55 -34.55 15.46
C GLU A 115 -7.64 -34.60 16.69
N GLY A 116 -8.04 -35.37 17.70
CA GLY A 116 -7.29 -35.48 18.95
C GLY A 116 -7.42 -34.25 19.85
N THR A 117 -6.41 -34.00 20.67
CA THR A 117 -6.44 -32.97 21.74
C THR A 117 -5.46 -31.82 21.53
N ALA A 118 -4.57 -31.92 20.54
CA ALA A 118 -3.65 -30.84 20.19
C ALA A 118 -4.39 -29.75 19.38
N ILE A 119 -4.01 -28.49 19.59
CA ILE A 119 -4.62 -27.34 18.91
C ILE A 119 -4.46 -27.47 17.40
N TYR A 120 -5.56 -27.41 16.66
CA TYR A 120 -5.58 -27.35 15.20
C TYR A 120 -6.54 -26.23 14.77
N GLY A 121 -6.15 -25.38 13.81
CA GLY A 121 -6.97 -24.24 13.41
C GLY A 121 -6.37 -23.42 12.28
N VAL A 122 -6.75 -22.14 12.21
CA VAL A 122 -6.22 -21.19 11.23
C VAL A 122 -5.94 -19.83 11.87
N ALA A 123 -5.02 -19.08 11.26
CA ALA A 123 -4.77 -17.67 11.55
C ALA A 123 -4.89 -16.84 10.27
N ASN A 124 -5.39 -15.61 10.36
CA ASN A 124 -5.39 -14.67 9.24
C ASN A 124 -4.24 -13.66 9.41
N GLU A 125 -3.51 -13.40 8.33
CA GLU A 125 -2.36 -12.48 8.32
C GLU A 125 -2.77 -10.99 8.28
N GLY A 126 -4.03 -10.71 7.92
CA GLY A 126 -4.53 -9.37 7.65
C GLY A 126 -3.91 -8.75 6.39
N PHE A 127 -3.83 -7.43 6.36
CA PHE A 127 -3.25 -6.68 5.24
C PHE A 127 -1.82 -6.26 5.58
N ARG A 128 -0.88 -7.21 5.48
CA ARG A 128 0.51 -7.08 5.95
C ARG A 128 0.62 -6.91 7.47
N GLY A 129 -0.26 -7.60 8.20
CA GLY A 129 -0.41 -7.50 9.64
C GLY A 129 -1.73 -6.86 10.05
N MET A 130 -1.97 -6.83 11.37
CA MET A 130 -3.15 -6.25 11.98
C MET A 130 -2.73 -5.25 13.06
N GLY A 131 -3.16 -4.00 12.91
CA GLY A 131 -2.81 -2.89 13.81
C GLY A 131 -3.65 -2.89 15.09
N PHE A 132 -3.35 -3.79 16.04
CA PHE A 132 -3.98 -3.78 17.36
C PHE A 132 -3.42 -2.64 18.23
N ARG A 133 -4.31 -1.94 18.92
CA ARG A 133 -3.99 -0.80 19.79
C ARG A 133 -4.52 -1.07 21.19
N SER A 134 -3.71 -0.74 22.20
CA SER A 134 -4.11 -0.87 23.59
C SER A 134 -5.36 -0.04 23.88
N ASN A 135 -6.25 -0.56 24.71
CA ASN A 135 -7.50 0.08 25.13
C ASN A 135 -8.47 0.43 23.97
N GLN A 136 -8.39 -0.27 22.84
CA GLN A 136 -9.37 -0.17 21.76
C GLN A 136 -10.32 -1.37 21.74
N ALA A 137 -11.58 -1.13 21.37
CA ALA A 137 -12.56 -2.18 21.16
C ALA A 137 -12.54 -2.64 19.70
N TYR A 138 -12.60 -3.94 19.50
CA TYR A 138 -12.66 -4.58 18.18
C TYR A 138 -13.92 -5.43 18.10
N ARG A 139 -14.59 -5.44 16.94
CA ARG A 139 -15.76 -6.27 16.70
C ARG A 139 -15.35 -7.48 15.86
N LEU A 140 -15.33 -8.65 16.48
CA LEU A 140 -15.19 -9.92 15.79
C LEU A 140 -16.57 -10.58 15.65
N PHE A 141 -16.92 -10.98 14.44
CA PHE A 141 -18.09 -11.80 14.19
C PHE A 141 -17.77 -12.82 13.10
N PHE A 142 -18.34 -14.01 13.21
CA PHE A 142 -18.28 -15.04 12.18
C PHE A 142 -19.50 -15.93 12.32
N LEU A 143 -19.97 -16.47 11.19
CA LEU A 143 -20.98 -17.52 11.17
C LEU A 143 -20.28 -18.86 11.32
N CYS A 144 -20.79 -19.73 12.19
CA CYS A 144 -20.23 -21.05 12.43
C CYS A 144 -21.36 -22.05 12.65
N THR A 145 -21.20 -23.23 12.04
CA THR A 145 -22.03 -24.39 12.30
C THR A 145 -21.12 -25.60 12.51
N THR A 146 -21.57 -26.55 13.34
CA THR A 146 -20.89 -27.82 13.55
C THR A 146 -21.71 -28.93 12.89
N SER A 147 -21.04 -29.78 12.12
CA SER A 147 -21.61 -31.01 11.56
C SER A 147 -21.46 -32.17 12.52
#